data_AF-A0AA36N3F6-F1
#
_entry.id   AF-A0AA36N3F6-F1
#
_cell.length_a   1.000
_cell.length_b   1.000
_cell.length_c   1.000
_cell.angle_alpha   90.00
_cell.angle_beta   90.00
_cell.angle_gamma   90.00
#
_symmetry.space_group_name_H-M   'P 1'
#
loop_
_entity.id
_entity.type
_entity.pdbx_description
1 polymer ?
#
loop_
_entity_poly.entity_id
_entity_poly.type
_entity_poly.pdbx_seq_one_letter_code
_entity_poly.pdbx_strand_id
1 'polypeptide(L)'
;MRGQIISQIHQLAEPMRRPPRDLVPRFFEKFQGDSSRAAFEEGVQHFMKHLIQRAIQKKKEEEEEAKKAAEQGEGEGEGEVPEEDMQPVSLVEAMYSMSKEERMGPDGLDPVEVFESLPKELQECFKSGDVEMLKQVAQSMPPKDFEHHFNRCIGAGLWSKA
;
A
#
# COMPACT_ATOMS: atom_id res chain seq x y z
N MET A 1 -11.42 3.19 -19.27
CA MET A 1 -12.50 2.83 -20.24
C MET A 1 -13.90 2.83 -19.64
N ARG A 2 -14.20 2.06 -18.57
CA ARG A 2 -15.58 1.96 -18.02
C ARG A 2 -16.21 3.30 -17.59
N GLY A 3 -15.44 4.20 -16.99
CA GLY A 3 -15.93 5.52 -16.56
C GLY A 3 -16.38 6.44 -17.71
N GLN A 4 -15.72 6.37 -18.87
CA GLN A 4 -16.07 7.20 -20.03
C GLN A 4 -17.42 6.80 -20.63
N ILE A 5 -17.74 5.49 -20.63
CA ILE A 5 -19.03 4.97 -21.07
C ILE A 5 -20.16 5.53 -20.19
N ILE A 6 -19.96 5.52 -18.88
CA ILE A 6 -20.96 6.04 -17.92
C ILE A 6 -21.15 7.55 -18.12
N SER A 7 -20.06 8.30 -18.32
CA SER A 7 -20.09 9.74 -18.59
C SER A 7 -20.89 10.06 -19.84
N GLN A 8 -20.65 9.35 -20.95
CA GLN A 8 -21.40 9.57 -22.19
C GLN A 8 -22.86 9.15 -22.10
N ILE A 9 -23.18 8.06 -21.40
CA ILE A 9 -24.58 7.66 -21.17
C ILE A 9 -25.31 8.75 -20.37
N HIS A 10 -24.64 9.38 -19.38
CA HIS A 10 -25.20 10.53 -18.66
C HIS A 10 -25.39 11.75 -19.57
N GLN A 11 -24.41 12.10 -20.40
CA GLN A 11 -24.51 13.21 -21.36
C GLN A 11 -25.64 13.02 -22.39
N LEU A 12 -25.91 11.77 -22.79
CA LEU A 12 -27.04 11.43 -23.66
C LEU A 12 -28.37 11.49 -22.91
N ALA A 13 -28.38 11.14 -21.62
CA ALA A 13 -29.59 11.13 -20.78
C ALA A 13 -30.11 12.52 -20.43
N GLU A 14 -29.19 13.47 -20.23
CA GLU A 14 -29.46 14.85 -19.80
C GLU A 14 -30.45 15.61 -20.70
N PRO A 15 -30.30 15.66 -22.04
CA PRO A 15 -31.27 16.31 -22.91
C PRO A 15 -32.59 15.55 -23.04
N MET A 16 -32.59 14.23 -22.82
CA MET A 16 -33.78 13.39 -22.95
C MET A 16 -34.65 13.36 -21.69
N ARG A 17 -34.19 13.93 -20.56
CA ARG A 17 -34.86 13.86 -19.23
C ARG A 17 -35.28 12.44 -18.84
N ARG A 18 -34.49 11.44 -19.24
CA ARG A 18 -34.71 10.03 -18.91
C ARG A 18 -33.60 9.55 -17.97
N PRO A 19 -33.89 8.61 -17.07
CA PRO A 19 -32.84 8.07 -16.22
C PRO A 19 -31.79 7.35 -17.08
N PRO A 20 -30.48 7.56 -16.83
CA PRO A 20 -29.37 7.00 -17.63
C PRO A 20 -29.45 5.48 -17.82
N ARG A 21 -30.00 4.76 -16.83
CA ARG A 21 -30.21 3.31 -16.86
C ARG A 21 -31.07 2.83 -18.04
N ASP A 22 -32.06 3.63 -18.45
CA ASP A 22 -33.02 3.26 -19.50
C ASP A 22 -32.39 3.41 -20.90
N LEU A 23 -31.29 4.15 -20.99
CA LEU A 23 -30.58 4.43 -22.24
C LEU A 23 -29.40 3.51 -22.47
N VAL A 24 -29.03 2.68 -21.49
CA VAL A 24 -27.91 1.74 -21.60
C VAL A 24 -28.09 0.78 -22.79
N PRO A 25 -29.24 0.11 -23.00
CA PRO A 25 -29.42 -0.78 -24.15
C PRO A 25 -29.35 -0.02 -25.48
N ARG A 26 -29.98 1.16 -25.54
CA ARG A 26 -30.02 2.02 -26.73
C ARG A 26 -28.66 2.60 -27.09
N PHE A 27 -27.85 2.89 -26.09
CA PHE A 27 -26.47 3.30 -26.26
C PHE A 27 -25.67 2.20 -26.94
N PHE A 28 -25.73 0.96 -26.43
CA PHE A 28 -24.99 -0.16 -26.99
C PHE A 28 -25.50 -0.61 -28.37
N GLU A 29 -26.79 -0.48 -28.66
CA GLU A 29 -27.34 -0.68 -30.02
C GLU A 29 -26.73 0.31 -31.03
N LYS A 30 -26.61 1.59 -30.65
CA LYS A 30 -25.97 2.61 -31.50
C LYS A 30 -24.45 2.50 -31.54
N PHE A 31 -23.83 1.99 -30.48
CA PHE A 31 -22.39 1.81 -30.35
C PHE A 31 -21.82 0.77 -31.32
N GLN A 32 -22.67 -0.08 -31.91
CA GLN A 32 -22.27 -1.04 -32.95
C GLN A 32 -21.95 -0.37 -34.30
N GLY A 33 -22.27 0.91 -34.51
CA GLY A 33 -21.93 1.65 -35.72
C GLY A 33 -20.51 2.24 -35.70
N ASP A 34 -19.77 2.11 -36.80
CA ASP A 34 -18.36 2.52 -36.90
C ASP A 34 -18.10 4.00 -36.61
N SER A 35 -19.00 4.89 -37.05
CA SER A 35 -18.88 6.34 -36.83
C SER A 35 -19.03 6.73 -35.35
N SER A 36 -19.96 6.11 -34.63
CA SER A 36 -20.20 6.38 -33.20
C SER A 36 -19.08 5.83 -32.33
N ARG A 37 -18.45 4.71 -32.75
CA ARG A 37 -17.30 4.14 -32.06
C ARG A 37 -16.04 4.99 -32.21
N ALA A 38 -15.80 5.57 -33.39
CA ALA A 38 -14.65 6.45 -33.61
C ALA A 38 -14.71 7.71 -32.74
N ALA A 39 -15.88 8.35 -32.64
CA ALA A 39 -16.08 9.52 -31.78
C ALA A 39 -15.94 9.18 -30.28
N PHE A 40 -16.37 7.99 -29.87
CA PHE A 40 -16.13 7.49 -28.52
C PHE A 40 -14.63 7.28 -28.24
N GLU A 41 -13.93 6.64 -29.17
CA GLU A 41 -12.51 6.35 -29.03
C GLU A 41 -11.70 7.64 -28.92
N GLU A 42 -12.00 8.66 -29.73
CA GLU A 42 -11.38 9.99 -29.61
C GLU A 42 -11.59 10.59 -28.22
N GLY A 43 -12.80 10.49 -27.67
CA GLY A 43 -13.11 10.92 -26.30
C GLY A 43 -12.35 10.13 -25.23
N VAL A 44 -12.16 8.82 -25.43
CA VAL A 44 -11.36 7.97 -24.53
C VAL A 44 -9.89 8.39 -24.59
N GLN A 45 -9.33 8.61 -25.78
CA GLN A 45 -7.94 9.03 -25.95
C GLN A 45 -7.67 10.38 -25.28
N HIS A 46 -8.61 11.33 -25.41
CA HIS A 46 -8.51 12.62 -24.74
C HIS A 46 -8.56 12.48 -23.21
N PHE A 47 -9.44 11.61 -22.69
CA PHE A 47 -9.51 11.32 -21.26
C PHE A 47 -8.20 10.68 -20.75
N MET A 48 -7.63 9.72 -21.49
CA MET A 48 -6.36 9.09 -21.14
C MET A 48 -5.22 10.10 -21.09
N LYS A 49 -5.15 11.02 -22.06
CA LYS A 49 -4.16 12.12 -22.06
C LYS A 49 -4.28 12.97 -20.79
N HIS A 50 -5.50 13.33 -20.39
CA HIS A 50 -5.73 14.10 -19.17
C HIS A 50 -5.40 13.32 -17.89
N LEU A 51 -5.68 12.02 -17.87
CA LEU A 51 -5.35 11.15 -16.73
C LEU A 51 -3.84 11.08 -16.51
N ILE A 52 -3.08 10.90 -17.60
CA ILE A 52 -1.61 10.90 -17.56
C ILE A 52 -1.08 12.27 -17.13
N GLN A 53 -1.61 13.36 -17.68
CA GLN A 53 -1.19 14.71 -17.29
C GLN A 53 -1.46 15.03 -15.82
N ARG A 54 -2.61 14.62 -15.28
CA ARG A 54 -2.92 14.76 -13.85
C ARG A 54 -1.99 13.93 -12.97
N ALA A 55 -1.65 12.71 -13.40
CA ALA A 55 -0.70 11.87 -12.67
C ALA A 55 0.70 12.48 -12.62
N ILE A 56 1.19 13.03 -13.74
CA ILE A 56 2.49 13.72 -13.81
C ILE A 56 2.47 14.99 -12.97
N GLN A 57 1.40 15.78 -13.06
CA GLN A 57 1.25 17.01 -12.29
C GLN A 57 1.26 16.72 -10.79
N LYS A 58 0.53 15.69 -10.35
CA LYS A 58 0.50 15.28 -8.95
C LYS A 58 1.89 14.87 -8.44
N LYS A 59 2.63 14.08 -9.22
CA LYS A 59 4.02 13.72 -8.89
C LYS A 59 4.93 14.94 -8.79
N LYS A 60 4.78 15.91 -9.69
CA LYS A 60 5.60 17.12 -9.71
C LYS A 60 5.27 18.06 -8.54
N GLU A 61 3.99 18.15 -8.17
CA GLU A 61 3.54 18.94 -7.00
C GLU A 61 4.08 18.33 -5.71
N GLU A 62 3.99 17.00 -5.55
CA GLU A 62 4.55 16.26 -4.41
C GLU A 62 6.09 16.45 -4.32
N GLU A 63 6.80 16.40 -5.45
CA GLU A 63 8.25 16.63 -5.50
C GLU A 63 8.64 18.09 -5.20
N GLU A 64 7.85 19.08 -5.64
CA GLU A 64 8.09 20.49 -5.29
C GLU A 64 7.75 20.80 -3.83
N GLU A 65 6.72 20.18 -3.26
CA GLU A 65 6.40 20.29 -1.83
C GLU A 65 7.48 19.64 -0.97
N ALA A 66 8.01 18.48 -1.38
CA ALA A 66 9.15 17.85 -0.73
C ALA A 66 10.42 18.73 -0.79
N LYS A 67 10.73 19.33 -1.95
CA LYS A 67 11.87 20.25 -2.09
C LYS A 67 11.73 21.52 -1.24
N LYS A 68 10.52 22.08 -1.14
CA LYS A 68 10.25 23.26 -0.29
C LYS A 68 10.29 22.91 1.20
N ALA A 69 9.92 21.69 1.58
CA ALA A 69 10.07 21.19 2.95
C ALA A 69 11.55 21.01 3.34
N ALA A 70 12.38 20.53 2.41
CA ALA A 70 13.83 20.36 2.64
C ALA A 70 14.60 21.69 2.81
N GLU A 71 14.14 22.80 2.22
CA GLU A 71 14.81 24.11 2.34
C GLU A 71 14.46 24.90 3.61
N GLN A 72 13.44 24.49 4.39
CA GLN A 72 12.98 25.24 5.59
C GLN A 72 13.25 24.54 6.94
N GLY A 73 13.91 23.37 6.95
CA GLY A 73 14.18 22.61 8.18
C GLY A 73 15.66 22.29 8.38
N GLU A 74 16.42 23.18 9.00
CA GLU A 74 17.60 22.77 9.78
C GLU A 74 17.09 22.26 11.15
N GLY A 75 17.01 20.94 11.32
CA GLY A 75 16.64 20.35 12.61
C GLY A 75 16.23 18.87 12.55
N GLU A 76 17.24 18.00 12.70
CA GLU A 76 17.15 16.64 13.25
C GLU A 76 16.22 15.61 12.55
N GLY A 77 16.78 14.96 11.52
CA GLY A 77 16.79 13.49 11.43
C GLY A 77 15.49 12.77 11.07
N GLU A 78 14.96 13.03 9.88
CA GLU A 78 14.03 12.11 9.21
C GLU A 78 14.75 11.49 8.01
N GLY A 79 15.02 10.19 8.06
CA GLY A 79 15.57 9.45 6.93
C GLY A 79 14.50 9.32 5.85
N GLU A 80 14.51 10.24 4.88
CA GLU A 80 13.80 10.07 3.61
C GLU A 80 14.28 8.78 2.94
N VAL A 81 13.41 7.79 2.82
CA VAL A 81 13.65 6.63 1.95
C VAL A 81 13.22 7.06 0.54
N PRO A 82 14.12 7.07 -0.46
CA PRO A 82 13.76 7.44 -1.83
C PRO A 82 12.68 6.51 -2.40
N GLU A 83 11.67 7.06 -3.10
CA GLU A 83 10.66 6.29 -3.86
C GLU A 83 11.24 5.64 -5.14
N GLU A 84 12.36 4.92 -5.05
CA GLU A 84 12.85 4.09 -6.13
C GLU A 84 12.84 2.62 -5.69
N ASP A 85 11.97 1.84 -6.34
CA ASP A 85 11.76 0.40 -6.16
C ASP A 85 11.48 -0.05 -4.71
N MET A 86 10.19 -0.02 -4.30
CA MET A 86 9.70 -0.59 -3.04
C MET A 86 9.86 -2.13 -3.06
N GLN A 87 11.10 -2.60 -2.89
CA GLN A 87 11.41 -3.99 -2.63
C GLN A 87 10.86 -4.35 -1.25
N PRO A 88 10.25 -5.53 -1.05
CA PRO A 88 9.79 -5.94 0.25
C PRO A 88 11.01 -6.12 1.17
N VAL A 89 11.29 -5.11 2.00
CA VAL A 89 12.28 -5.20 3.08
C VAL A 89 11.81 -6.23 4.10
N SER A 90 12.73 -7.07 4.57
CA SER A 90 12.41 -8.06 5.59
C SER A 90 12.00 -7.38 6.90
N LEU A 91 11.18 -8.05 7.72
CA LEU A 91 10.73 -7.51 9.02
C LEU A 91 11.92 -7.06 9.89
N VAL A 92 13.00 -7.85 9.92
CA VAL A 92 14.20 -7.55 10.69
C VAL A 92 14.88 -6.28 10.17
N GLU A 93 15.00 -6.13 8.86
CA GLU A 93 15.64 -4.97 8.24
C GLU A 93 14.85 -3.68 8.52
N ALA A 94 13.52 -3.73 8.43
CA ALA A 94 12.65 -2.61 8.77
C ALA A 94 12.79 -2.16 10.24
N MET A 95 13.02 -3.10 11.16
CA MET A 95 13.19 -2.77 12.58
C MET A 95 14.48 -1.99 12.88
N TYR A 96 15.56 -2.27 12.15
CA TYR A 96 16.84 -1.57 12.32
C TYR A 96 16.90 -0.22 11.60
N SER A 97 16.03 0.02 10.63
CA SER A 97 15.96 1.29 9.90
C SER A 97 15.13 2.38 10.59
N MET A 98 14.20 2.01 11.47
CA MET A 98 13.32 2.95 12.18
C MET A 98 13.97 3.49 13.46
N SER A 99 13.62 4.72 13.87
CA SER A 99 14.04 5.25 15.16
C SER A 99 13.44 4.44 16.32
N LYS A 100 14.09 4.47 17.49
CA LYS A 100 13.65 3.70 18.66
C LYS A 100 12.21 4.03 19.06
N GLU A 101 11.82 5.30 18.96
CA GLU A 101 10.50 5.80 19.37
C GLU A 101 9.40 5.34 18.41
N GLU A 102 9.67 5.35 17.11
CA GLU A 102 8.70 4.96 16.07
C GLU A 102 8.45 3.44 16.01
N ARG A 103 9.46 2.65 16.38
CA ARG A 103 9.38 1.19 16.33
C ARG A 103 8.84 0.53 17.59
N MET A 104 8.50 1.30 18.63
CA MET A 104 8.02 0.73 19.89
C MET A 104 6.74 -0.10 19.67
N GLY A 105 6.72 -1.32 20.21
CA GLY A 105 5.55 -2.19 20.15
C GLY A 105 4.40 -1.76 21.05
N PRO A 106 3.24 -2.44 20.97
CA PRO A 106 2.01 -2.08 21.70
C PRO A 106 2.16 -2.08 23.23
N ASP A 107 3.06 -2.89 23.80
CA ASP A 107 3.34 -2.91 25.24
C ASP A 107 4.55 -2.04 25.63
N GLY A 108 5.04 -1.19 24.72
CA GLY A 108 6.22 -0.38 24.94
C GLY A 108 7.52 -1.20 25.00
N LEU A 109 7.55 -2.36 24.34
CA LEU A 109 8.77 -3.15 24.16
C LEU A 109 9.42 -2.81 22.82
N ASP A 110 10.75 -2.67 22.82
CA ASP A 110 11.51 -2.45 21.59
C ASP A 110 11.67 -3.79 20.84
N PRO A 111 11.18 -3.90 19.59
CA PRO A 111 11.30 -5.11 18.78
C PRO A 111 12.74 -5.55 18.54
N VAL A 112 13.71 -4.63 18.44
CA VAL A 112 15.12 -5.00 18.27
C VAL A 112 15.68 -5.65 19.52
N GLU A 113 15.44 -5.06 20.69
CA GLU A 113 15.90 -5.61 21.97
C GLU A 113 15.24 -6.98 22.25
N VAL A 114 13.95 -7.12 21.92
CA VAL A 114 13.26 -8.41 22.04
C VAL A 114 13.88 -9.42 21.10
N PHE A 115 14.04 -9.10 19.82
CA PHE A 115 14.62 -9.98 18.80
C PHE A 115 16.03 -10.47 19.16
N GLU A 116 16.92 -9.57 19.60
CA GLU A 116 18.29 -9.92 20.00
C GLU A 116 18.33 -10.81 21.24
N SER A 117 17.33 -10.70 22.12
CA SER A 117 17.19 -11.53 23.31
C SER A 117 16.55 -12.90 23.06
N LEU A 118 16.03 -13.17 21.85
CA LEU A 118 15.41 -14.45 21.53
C LEU A 118 16.47 -15.56 21.35
N PRO A 119 16.12 -16.83 21.63
CA PRO A 119 16.89 -17.98 21.19
C PRO A 119 17.17 -17.96 19.69
N LYS A 120 18.35 -18.44 19.27
CA LYS A 120 18.77 -18.47 17.86
C LYS A 120 17.74 -19.13 16.93
N GLU A 121 17.12 -20.20 17.39
CA GLU A 121 16.09 -20.95 16.68
C GLU A 121 14.87 -20.05 16.35
N LEU A 122 14.42 -19.22 17.30
CA LEU A 122 13.34 -18.27 17.08
C LEU A 122 13.78 -17.09 16.20
N GLN A 123 15.01 -16.60 16.34
CA GLN A 123 15.53 -15.55 15.46
C GLN A 123 15.55 -16.00 13.99
N GLU A 124 15.94 -17.25 13.73
CA GLU A 124 15.95 -17.83 12.38
C GLU A 124 14.53 -17.95 11.80
N CYS A 125 13.52 -18.27 12.63
CA CYS A 125 12.12 -18.27 12.20
C CYS A 125 11.68 -16.90 11.67
N PHE A 126 12.04 -15.81 12.35
CA PHE A 126 11.70 -14.45 11.92
C PHE A 126 12.51 -13.98 10.70
N LYS A 127 13.79 -14.38 10.58
CA LYS A 127 14.62 -14.08 9.40
C LYS A 127 14.12 -14.79 8.14
N SER A 128 13.65 -16.03 8.28
CA SER A 128 13.17 -16.85 7.16
C SER A 128 11.67 -16.66 6.86
N GLY A 129 10.89 -16.19 7.83
CA GLY A 129 9.43 -16.12 7.73
C GLY A 129 8.74 -17.49 7.80
N ASP A 130 9.44 -18.53 8.28
CA ASP A 130 8.92 -19.90 8.28
C ASP A 130 8.08 -20.21 9.53
N VAL A 131 6.76 -20.26 9.32
CA VAL A 131 5.78 -20.58 10.37
C VAL A 131 5.82 -22.07 10.78
N GLU A 132 6.26 -22.97 9.90
CA GLU A 132 6.41 -24.39 10.25
C GLU A 132 7.61 -24.59 11.18
N MET A 133 8.70 -23.88 10.94
CA MET A 133 9.86 -23.87 11.83
C MET A 133 9.49 -23.36 13.22
N LEU A 134 8.68 -22.29 13.31
CA LEU A 134 8.18 -21.77 14.58
C LEU A 134 7.38 -22.82 15.38
N LYS A 135 6.54 -23.60 14.70
CA LYS A 135 5.79 -24.70 15.33
C LYS A 135 6.71 -25.81 15.85
N GLN A 136 7.79 -26.11 15.14
CA GLN A 136 8.78 -27.10 15.59
C GLN A 136 9.52 -26.62 16.84
N VAL A 137 9.93 -25.35 16.86
CA VAL A 137 10.57 -24.74 18.05
C VAL A 137 9.60 -24.73 19.25
N ALA A 138 8.32 -24.45 19.02
CA ALA A 138 7.30 -24.54 20.06
C ALA A 138 7.12 -25.96 20.64
N GLN A 139 7.46 -27.00 19.87
CA GLN A 139 7.40 -28.40 20.32
C GLN A 139 8.71 -28.88 20.97
N SER A 140 9.86 -28.33 20.57
CA SER A 140 11.17 -28.71 21.09
C SER A 140 11.47 -28.09 22.46
N MET A 141 10.97 -26.89 22.73
CA MET A 141 11.26 -26.16 23.96
C MET A 141 10.13 -26.28 25.01
N PRO A 142 10.44 -26.06 26.31
CA PRO A 142 9.42 -26.09 27.36
C PRO A 142 8.31 -25.05 27.10
N PRO A 143 7.03 -25.42 27.28
CA PRO A 143 5.91 -24.52 26.97
C PRO A 143 5.96 -23.16 27.69
N LYS A 144 6.46 -23.14 28.93
CA LYS A 144 6.60 -21.91 29.71
C LYS A 144 7.65 -20.96 29.14
N ASP A 145 8.74 -21.50 28.64
CA ASP A 145 9.83 -20.70 28.05
C ASP A 145 9.40 -20.15 26.70
N PHE A 146 8.71 -20.98 25.89
CA PHE A 146 8.13 -20.54 24.63
C PHE A 146 7.12 -19.41 24.87
N GLU A 147 6.18 -19.60 25.80
CA GLU A 147 5.15 -18.62 26.13
C GLU A 147 5.76 -17.30 26.63
N HIS A 148 6.85 -17.36 27.42
CA HIS A 148 7.59 -16.17 27.85
C HIS A 148 8.14 -15.37 26.66
N HIS A 149 8.86 -16.02 25.74
CA HIS A 149 9.42 -15.35 24.56
C HIS A 149 8.32 -14.88 23.60
N PHE A 150 7.29 -15.70 23.38
CA PHE A 150 6.20 -15.41 22.45
C PHE A 150 5.35 -14.22 22.91
N ASN A 151 5.06 -14.09 24.21
CA ASN A 151 4.36 -12.92 24.74
C ASN A 151 5.19 -11.64 24.58
N ARG A 152 6.52 -11.70 24.72
CA ARG A 152 7.40 -10.55 24.46
C ARG A 152 7.40 -10.17 22.98
N CYS A 153 7.36 -11.14 22.07
CA CYS A 153 7.19 -10.87 20.64
C CYS A 153 5.89 -10.13 20.34
N ILE A 154 4.79 -10.48 21.01
CA ILE A 154 3.51 -9.79 20.85
C ILE A 154 3.56 -8.36 21.40
N GLY A 155 4.11 -8.18 22.60
CA GLY A 155 4.25 -6.86 23.21
C GLY A 155 5.18 -5.92 22.44
N ALA A 156 6.14 -6.49 21.70
CA ALA A 156 7.02 -5.76 20.80
C ALA A 156 6.48 -5.60 19.37
N GLY A 157 5.30 -6.15 19.05
CA GLY A 157 4.70 -6.06 17.72
C GLY A 157 5.34 -6.98 16.66
N LEU A 158 6.23 -7.88 17.06
CA LEU A 158 6.83 -8.90 16.17
C LEU A 158 5.83 -9.98 15.75
N TRP A 159 4.74 -10.15 16.51
CA TRP A 159 3.71 -11.14 16.23
C TRP A 159 2.32 -10.64 16.64
N SER A 160 1.29 -10.87 15.82
CA SER A 160 -0.10 -10.57 16.16
C SER A 160 -0.87 -11.84 16.57
N LYS A 161 -1.57 -11.77 17.71
CA LYS A 161 -2.60 -12.76 18.08
C LYS A 161 -3.82 -12.46 17.19
N ALA A 162 -4.06 -13.33 16.20
CA ALA A 162 -5.31 -13.31 15.42
C ALA A 162 -6.47 -13.87 16.23
#